data_AF-A0A1A9VJM2-F1
#
_entry.id   AF-A0A1A9VJM2-F1
#
_cell.length_a   1.000
_cell.length_b   1.000
_cell.length_c   1.000
_cell.angle_alpha   90.00
_cell.angle_beta   90.00
_cell.angle_gamma   90.00
#
_symmetry.space_group_name_H-M   'P 1'
#
loop_
_entity.id
_entity.type
_entity.pdbx_description
1 polymer ?
#
loop_
_entity_poly.entity_id
_entity_poly.type
_entity_poly.pdbx_seq_one_letter_code
_entity_poly.pdbx_strand_id
1 'polypeptide(L)'
;MGKCCKNNTTKQAEPTTKKQAEFTAKKLINNLKSSIFCGTKGFLTFNLAFLSYLEYGMCGYILQKQEKSNDQYMELKKGAAFAMKRNAIPFLEMAIIAPFVCFALPAMLGSMSLMQCALLCAALMIATCFIVRAFHLREKLMEKITNHSRKEIDAEFEQDTIKFPIFDQNRKHTEYNSPNSGRTLDETSITSLFVEVSLFPLKVLLKVLQSCIMLSLAAVELLETVPSLFVDTFFDWSFTSTKSNLQRSGHLLYASVRNLVPITKFDECVANFIGTPEVTCCSSARIINLPNPFRFLLAKFISAKRENIARKIYEEIGGKSPILENTKAQADALELKLNEDENHVYKVFICMRYWHPFADEVVKSVKQFDPDEVILLPLYPQYSTTTTLSSIENWQKNAKRYGLKCNTKIINCYYNNQEFIEAHVNLTAQYYKLASKIGNPRILFSAHSLPLSVIEKGDPYALQIEETVKLIVERLNIKDLDWSICYQSKIGPVKWLEPSTEKELLRAKAEDIPVVLSPVSFVSEHSETLVELDIEYKAIIKDGYYFRVLTLSTDFLFIKCLADLCINPP
;
A
#
# COMPACT_ATOMS: atom_id res chain seq x y z
N MET A 1 -7.65 4.29 -81.15
CA MET A 1 -7.73 2.81 -81.25
C MET A 1 -7.76 2.29 -79.81
N GLY A 2 -8.89 1.90 -79.22
CA GLY A 2 -9.85 0.89 -79.67
C GLY A 2 -9.42 -0.47 -79.11
N LYS A 3 -9.81 -0.81 -77.86
CA LYS A 3 -10.93 -1.71 -77.48
C LYS A 3 -10.75 -3.18 -77.87
N CYS A 4 -10.78 -4.07 -76.86
CA CYS A 4 -11.82 -5.13 -76.64
C CYS A 4 -11.28 -6.16 -75.61
N CYS A 5 -11.79 -6.23 -74.38
CA CYS A 5 -13.05 -6.86 -73.93
C CYS A 5 -13.06 -8.40 -73.94
N LYS A 6 -13.14 -9.05 -72.76
CA LYS A 6 -14.37 -9.71 -72.27
C LYS A 6 -14.27 -10.21 -70.82
N ASN A 7 -15.26 -9.75 -70.05
CA ASN A 7 -15.88 -10.23 -68.81
C ASN A 7 -15.55 -11.65 -68.31
N ASN A 8 -15.40 -11.76 -66.99
CA ASN A 8 -16.29 -12.62 -66.22
C ASN A 8 -16.54 -12.10 -64.80
N THR A 9 -17.83 -11.99 -64.50
CA THR A 9 -18.49 -11.67 -63.25
C THR A 9 -18.17 -12.67 -62.13
N THR A 10 -17.83 -12.18 -60.95
CA THR A 10 -18.29 -12.78 -59.69
C THR A 10 -18.66 -11.67 -58.71
N LYS A 11 -19.95 -11.61 -58.41
CA LYS A 11 -20.56 -10.79 -57.37
C LYS A 11 -19.82 -11.03 -56.06
N GLN A 12 -19.16 -10.02 -55.50
CA GLN A 12 -18.88 -10.00 -54.06
C GLN A 12 -20.22 -9.78 -53.36
N ALA A 13 -20.79 -10.89 -52.89
CA ALA A 13 -21.90 -10.87 -51.97
C ALA A 13 -21.45 -10.28 -50.62
N GLU A 14 -22.28 -9.36 -50.14
CA GLU A 14 -22.32 -8.75 -48.82
C GLU A 14 -21.91 -9.66 -47.64
N PRO A 15 -21.14 -9.12 -46.68
CA PRO A 15 -21.26 -9.49 -45.28
C PRO A 15 -21.79 -8.29 -44.47
N THR A 16 -22.91 -7.67 -44.89
CA THR A 16 -23.40 -6.39 -44.32
C THR A 16 -24.61 -6.48 -43.39
N THR A 17 -25.21 -7.66 -43.15
CA THR A 17 -26.34 -7.73 -42.19
C THR A 17 -25.92 -8.14 -40.78
N LYS A 18 -25.06 -9.16 -40.61
CA LYS A 18 -24.75 -9.71 -39.28
C LYS A 18 -23.83 -8.79 -38.45
N LYS A 19 -22.71 -8.32 -39.01
CA LYS A 19 -21.78 -7.38 -38.33
C LYS A 19 -22.42 -6.01 -38.09
N GLN A 20 -23.28 -5.55 -39.00
CA GLN A 20 -23.97 -4.26 -38.87
C GLN A 20 -25.11 -4.36 -37.85
N ALA A 21 -25.83 -5.48 -37.79
CA ALA A 21 -26.79 -5.78 -36.72
C ALA A 21 -26.10 -5.94 -35.36
N GLU A 22 -24.94 -6.57 -35.30
CA GLU A 22 -24.14 -6.76 -34.09
C GLU A 22 -23.57 -5.43 -33.57
N PHE A 23 -23.10 -4.54 -34.46
CA PHE A 23 -22.71 -3.17 -34.13
C PHE A 23 -23.91 -2.32 -33.65
N THR A 24 -25.06 -2.46 -34.29
CA THR A 24 -26.30 -1.74 -33.92
C THR A 24 -26.85 -2.23 -32.58
N ALA A 25 -26.83 -3.54 -32.34
CA ALA A 25 -27.21 -4.16 -31.07
C ALA A 25 -26.26 -3.75 -29.95
N LYS A 26 -24.93 -3.76 -30.18
CA LYS A 26 -23.94 -3.30 -29.20
C LYS A 26 -24.14 -1.81 -28.86
N LYS A 27 -24.42 -0.96 -29.85
CA LYS A 27 -24.74 0.46 -29.64
C LYS A 27 -26.03 0.65 -28.85
N LEU A 28 -27.08 -0.11 -29.17
CA LEU A 28 -28.38 -0.06 -28.48
C LEU A 28 -28.26 -0.52 -27.02
N ILE A 29 -27.55 -1.63 -26.78
CA ILE A 29 -27.29 -2.17 -25.44
C ILE A 29 -26.44 -1.20 -24.61
N ASN A 30 -25.41 -0.58 -25.21
CA ASN A 30 -24.61 0.44 -24.53
C ASN A 30 -25.42 1.70 -24.20
N ASN A 31 -26.32 2.14 -25.09
CA ASN A 31 -27.23 3.24 -24.84
C ASN A 31 -28.22 2.90 -23.74
N LEU A 32 -28.80 1.70 -23.74
CA LEU A 32 -29.71 1.23 -22.71
C LEU A 32 -29.01 1.15 -21.36
N LYS A 33 -27.86 0.46 -21.29
CA LYS A 33 -26.99 0.36 -20.11
C LYS A 33 -26.70 1.73 -19.51
N SER A 34 -26.26 2.66 -20.34
CA SER A 34 -25.88 4.00 -19.90
C SER A 34 -27.09 4.90 -19.61
N SER A 35 -28.32 4.43 -19.85
CA SER A 35 -29.57 5.12 -19.51
C SER A 35 -30.17 4.63 -18.19
N ILE A 36 -29.80 3.44 -17.69
CA ILE A 36 -30.40 2.80 -16.50
C ILE A 36 -30.34 3.71 -15.27
N PHE A 37 -29.18 4.31 -15.00
CA PHE A 37 -29.02 5.23 -13.86
C PHE A 37 -28.65 6.65 -14.30
N CYS A 38 -28.82 7.00 -15.58
CA CYS A 38 -28.49 8.33 -16.09
C CYS A 38 -29.27 9.44 -15.37
N GLY A 39 -30.58 9.24 -15.14
CA GLY A 39 -31.43 10.18 -14.42
C GLY A 39 -30.93 10.41 -12.99
N THR A 40 -30.69 9.33 -12.24
CA THR A 40 -30.21 9.38 -10.86
C THR A 40 -28.81 9.99 -10.76
N LYS A 41 -27.87 9.55 -11.60
CA LYS A 41 -26.50 10.11 -11.64
C LYS A 41 -26.53 11.57 -12.01
N GLY A 42 -27.31 11.96 -13.01
CA GLY A 42 -27.41 13.35 -13.44
C GLY A 42 -28.03 14.24 -12.36
N PHE A 43 -29.10 13.79 -11.70
CA PHE A 43 -29.68 14.52 -10.56
C PHE A 43 -28.70 14.69 -9.40
N LEU A 44 -28.01 13.62 -8.98
CA LEU A 44 -27.02 13.70 -7.91
C LEU A 44 -25.83 14.60 -8.31
N THR A 45 -25.34 14.48 -9.54
CA THR A 45 -24.24 15.32 -10.06
C THR A 45 -24.66 16.79 -10.16
N PHE A 46 -25.91 17.07 -10.54
CA PHE A 46 -26.45 18.44 -10.54
C PHE A 46 -26.48 19.02 -9.13
N ASN A 47 -27.02 18.28 -8.16
CA ASN A 47 -27.08 18.74 -6.77
C ASN A 47 -25.67 18.96 -6.21
N LEU A 48 -24.73 18.05 -6.47
CA LEU A 48 -23.34 18.22 -6.05
C LEU A 48 -22.69 19.45 -6.68
N ALA A 49 -22.91 19.69 -7.98
CA ALA A 49 -22.41 20.86 -8.69
C ALA A 49 -23.05 22.16 -8.17
N PHE A 50 -24.33 22.13 -7.83
CA PHE A 50 -25.04 23.26 -7.23
C PHE A 50 -24.49 23.61 -5.85
N LEU A 51 -24.27 22.61 -4.98
CA LEU A 51 -23.67 22.84 -3.67
C LEU A 51 -22.23 23.37 -3.80
N SER A 52 -21.47 22.85 -4.76
CA SER A 52 -20.12 23.34 -5.06
C SER A 52 -20.15 24.78 -5.57
N TYR A 53 -21.11 25.13 -6.44
CA TYR A 53 -21.31 26.49 -6.93
C TYR A 53 -21.65 27.47 -5.81
N LEU A 54 -22.52 27.08 -4.87
CA LEU A 54 -22.84 27.87 -3.68
C LEU A 54 -21.60 28.04 -2.79
N GLU A 55 -20.81 26.97 -2.59
CA GLU A 55 -19.57 27.01 -1.81
C GLU A 55 -18.56 27.99 -2.40
N TYR A 56 -18.26 27.88 -3.69
CA TYR A 56 -17.33 28.79 -4.38
C TYR A 56 -17.85 30.23 -4.40
N GLY A 57 -19.17 30.41 -4.49
CA GLY A 57 -19.80 31.73 -4.38
C GLY A 57 -19.59 32.37 -3.01
N MET A 58 -19.73 31.59 -1.93
CA MET A 58 -19.49 32.06 -0.56
C MET A 58 -18.01 32.36 -0.32
N CYS A 59 -17.09 31.50 -0.77
CA CYS A 59 -15.64 31.72 -0.60
C CYS A 59 -15.12 32.92 -1.42
N GLY A 60 -15.60 33.08 -2.66
CA GLY A 60 -15.25 34.23 -3.50
C GLY A 60 -15.74 35.58 -2.96
N TYR A 61 -16.91 35.60 -2.28
CA TYR A 61 -17.41 36.81 -1.62
C TYR A 61 -16.57 37.19 -0.39
N ILE A 62 -16.02 36.21 0.34
CA ILE A 62 -15.18 36.42 1.53
C ILE A 62 -13.77 36.94 1.16
N LEU A 63 -13.24 36.57 -0.01
CA LEU A 63 -11.87 36.85 -0.44
C LEU A 63 -11.72 38.09 -1.35
N GLN A 64 -12.73 38.96 -1.43
CA GLN A 64 -12.81 40.09 -2.37
C GLN A 64 -11.73 41.19 -2.20
N LYS A 65 -10.70 40.99 -1.37
CA LYS A 65 -9.59 41.92 -1.13
C LYS A 65 -8.23 41.52 -1.73
N GLN A 66 -8.12 40.41 -2.46
CA GLN A 66 -6.87 40.02 -3.13
C GLN A 66 -7.09 39.66 -4.60
N GLU A 67 -6.54 40.47 -5.51
CA GLU A 67 -6.72 40.32 -6.98
C GLU A 67 -6.21 38.98 -7.54
N LYS A 68 -5.19 38.35 -6.94
CA LYS A 68 -4.58 37.11 -7.47
C LYS A 68 -5.32 35.80 -7.15
N SER A 69 -6.17 35.76 -6.12
CA SER A 69 -6.92 34.55 -5.76
C SER A 69 -8.27 34.44 -6.48
N ASN A 70 -8.75 35.54 -7.08
CA ASN A 70 -10.11 35.63 -7.60
C ASN A 70 -10.29 34.82 -8.90
N ASP A 71 -9.26 34.73 -9.74
CA ASP A 71 -9.34 34.04 -11.04
C ASP A 71 -9.58 32.53 -10.89
N GLN A 72 -8.97 31.88 -9.90
CA GLN A 72 -9.09 30.43 -9.71
C GLN A 72 -10.47 30.02 -9.17
N TYR A 73 -11.04 30.76 -8.21
CA TYR A 73 -12.39 30.52 -7.72
C TYR A 73 -13.45 30.79 -8.80
N MET A 74 -13.20 31.77 -9.67
CA MET A 74 -14.06 32.06 -10.81
C MET A 74 -14.04 30.94 -11.85
N GLU A 75 -12.89 30.34 -12.14
CA GLU A 75 -12.80 29.16 -13.01
C GLU A 75 -13.50 27.92 -12.41
N LEU A 76 -13.31 27.66 -11.11
CA LEU A 76 -14.02 26.57 -10.42
C LEU A 76 -15.54 26.76 -10.40
N LYS A 77 -15.98 28.01 -10.18
CA LYS A 77 -17.39 28.39 -10.22
C LYS A 77 -17.97 28.25 -11.64
N LYS A 78 -17.23 28.62 -12.68
CA LYS A 78 -17.61 28.37 -14.09
C LYS A 78 -17.73 26.87 -14.37
N GLY A 79 -16.78 26.06 -13.90
CA GLY A 79 -16.83 24.60 -14.02
C GLY A 79 -18.05 23.98 -13.33
N ALA A 80 -18.36 24.41 -12.10
CA ALA A 80 -19.56 23.99 -11.39
C ALA A 80 -20.85 24.40 -12.12
N ALA A 81 -20.91 25.64 -12.63
CA ALA A 81 -22.04 26.12 -13.43
C ALA A 81 -22.21 25.32 -14.74
N PHE A 82 -21.11 24.96 -15.40
CA PHE A 82 -21.14 24.09 -16.57
C PHE A 82 -21.66 22.69 -16.22
N ALA A 83 -21.16 22.09 -15.14
CA ALA A 83 -21.63 20.79 -14.66
C ALA A 83 -23.12 20.78 -14.29
N MET A 84 -23.65 21.88 -13.73
CA MET A 84 -25.09 22.06 -13.52
C MET A 84 -25.84 22.10 -14.85
N LYS A 85 -25.43 22.95 -15.80
CA LYS A 85 -26.07 23.04 -17.13
C LYS A 85 -26.11 21.68 -17.82
N ARG A 86 -24.99 20.96 -17.79
CA ARG A 86 -24.84 19.61 -18.35
C ARG A 86 -25.84 18.62 -17.77
N ASN A 87 -26.20 18.75 -16.49
CA ASN A 87 -27.07 17.81 -15.77
C ASN A 87 -28.48 18.35 -15.50
N ALA A 88 -28.86 19.49 -16.07
CA ALA A 88 -30.16 20.11 -15.84
C ALA A 88 -31.33 19.25 -16.34
N ILE A 89 -31.19 18.56 -17.48
CA ILE A 89 -32.24 17.67 -18.00
C ILE A 89 -32.48 16.48 -17.06
N PRO A 90 -31.48 15.65 -16.70
CA PRO A 90 -31.66 14.59 -15.71
C PRO A 90 -32.23 15.08 -14.36
N PHE A 91 -31.83 16.28 -13.94
CA PHE A 91 -32.36 16.89 -12.73
C PHE A 91 -33.86 17.18 -12.83
N LEU A 92 -34.31 17.82 -13.92
CA LEU A 92 -35.72 18.12 -14.16
C LEU A 92 -36.54 16.84 -14.33
N GLU A 93 -36.02 15.82 -15.01
CA GLU A 93 -36.66 14.51 -15.13
C GLU A 93 -36.95 13.91 -13.75
N MET A 94 -35.94 13.83 -12.88
CA MET A 94 -36.11 13.34 -11.51
C MET A 94 -37.05 14.22 -10.68
N ALA A 95 -36.93 15.54 -10.78
CA ALA A 95 -37.71 16.51 -10.01
C ALA A 95 -39.19 16.56 -10.42
N ILE A 96 -39.54 16.14 -11.64
CA ILE A 96 -40.92 16.10 -12.13
C ILE A 96 -41.50 14.69 -12.00
N ILE A 97 -40.79 13.67 -12.49
CA ILE A 97 -41.29 12.30 -12.56
C ILE A 97 -41.47 11.72 -11.15
N ALA A 98 -40.48 11.88 -10.26
CA ALA A 98 -40.55 11.26 -8.95
C ALA A 98 -41.71 11.81 -8.09
N PRO A 99 -41.92 13.14 -7.97
CA PRO A 99 -43.07 13.63 -7.21
C PRO A 99 -44.42 13.29 -7.86
N PHE A 100 -44.50 13.32 -9.20
CA PHE A 100 -45.72 12.95 -9.91
C PHE A 100 -46.11 11.50 -9.63
N VAL A 101 -45.17 10.55 -9.78
CA VAL A 101 -45.45 9.12 -9.60
C VAL A 101 -45.59 8.73 -8.13
N CYS A 102 -44.86 9.37 -7.22
CA CYS A 102 -44.92 9.02 -5.79
C CYS A 102 -46.09 9.69 -5.05
N PHE A 103 -46.60 10.83 -5.50
CA PHE A 103 -47.64 11.58 -4.78
C PHE A 103 -48.89 11.86 -5.61
N ALA A 104 -48.75 12.36 -6.84
CA ALA A 104 -49.92 12.72 -7.66
C ALA A 104 -50.66 11.50 -8.21
N LEU A 105 -49.92 10.52 -8.73
CA LEU A 105 -50.48 9.33 -9.36
C LEU A 105 -51.22 8.42 -8.35
N PRO A 106 -50.71 8.14 -7.14
CA PRO A 106 -51.43 7.36 -6.14
C PRO A 106 -52.67 8.10 -5.63
N ALA A 107 -52.64 9.44 -5.60
CA ALA A 107 -53.82 10.24 -5.25
C ALA A 107 -54.91 10.19 -6.34
N MET A 108 -54.54 10.02 -7.62
CA MET A 108 -55.48 9.93 -8.75
C MET A 108 -56.01 8.52 -9.00
N LEU A 109 -55.20 7.47 -8.78
CA LEU A 109 -55.51 6.09 -9.18
C LEU A 109 -55.84 5.14 -8.00
N GLY A 110 -55.74 5.61 -6.75
CA GLY A 110 -55.94 4.78 -5.56
C GLY A 110 -54.69 3.99 -5.16
N SER A 111 -54.80 3.16 -4.11
CA SER A 111 -53.68 2.61 -3.33
C SER A 111 -52.62 1.85 -4.14
N MET A 112 -51.63 2.59 -4.64
CA MET A 112 -50.39 2.02 -5.16
C MET A 112 -49.43 1.75 -4.00
N SER A 113 -48.80 0.58 -4.01
CA SER A 113 -47.72 0.28 -3.07
C SER A 113 -46.47 1.11 -3.41
N LEU A 114 -45.64 1.38 -2.40
CA LEU A 114 -44.37 2.09 -2.57
C LEU A 114 -43.47 1.43 -3.63
N MET A 115 -43.50 0.10 -3.71
CA MET A 115 -42.74 -0.68 -4.69
C MET A 115 -43.24 -0.48 -6.12
N GLN A 116 -44.55 -0.38 -6.32
CA GLN A 116 -45.13 -0.09 -7.64
C GLN A 116 -44.78 1.34 -8.10
N CYS A 117 -44.83 2.32 -7.20
CA CYS A 117 -44.40 3.69 -7.51
C CYS A 117 -42.91 3.73 -7.89
N ALA A 118 -42.04 3.02 -7.13
CA ALA A 118 -40.62 2.97 -7.42
C ALA A 118 -40.31 2.32 -8.79
N LEU A 119 -40.99 1.22 -9.13
CA LEU A 119 -40.82 0.55 -10.42
C LEU A 119 -41.32 1.41 -11.59
N LEU A 120 -42.46 2.09 -11.43
CA LEU A 120 -42.99 2.98 -12.46
C LEU A 120 -42.11 4.22 -12.66
N CYS A 121 -41.60 4.81 -11.58
CA CYS A 121 -40.57 5.85 -11.63
C CYS A 121 -39.37 5.37 -12.43
N ALA A 122 -38.80 4.21 -12.07
CA ALA A 122 -37.64 3.66 -12.75
C ALA A 122 -37.90 3.46 -14.25
N ALA A 123 -39.04 2.86 -14.62
CA ALA A 123 -39.39 2.64 -16.02
C ALA A 123 -39.52 3.96 -16.82
N LEU A 124 -40.22 4.96 -16.27
CA LEU A 124 -40.39 6.26 -16.92
C LEU A 124 -39.06 7.01 -17.07
N MET A 125 -38.19 6.96 -16.05
CA MET A 125 -36.87 7.59 -16.08
C MET A 125 -35.94 6.93 -17.09
N ILE A 126 -35.91 5.60 -17.15
CA ILE A 126 -35.10 4.88 -18.15
C ILE A 126 -35.58 5.21 -19.56
N ALA A 127 -36.90 5.22 -19.78
CA ALA A 127 -37.49 5.52 -21.09
C ALA A 127 -37.19 6.96 -21.54
N THR A 128 -37.36 7.94 -20.66
CA THR A 128 -37.07 9.35 -20.94
C THR A 128 -35.59 9.60 -21.20
N CYS A 129 -34.70 9.11 -20.32
CA CYS A 129 -33.25 9.18 -20.52
C CYS A 129 -32.80 8.52 -21.84
N PHE A 130 -33.38 7.36 -22.18
CA PHE A 130 -33.08 6.67 -23.42
C PHE A 130 -33.48 7.50 -24.65
N ILE A 131 -34.67 8.11 -24.64
CA ILE A 131 -35.14 9.00 -25.71
C ILE A 131 -34.22 10.23 -25.83
N VAL A 132 -33.91 10.89 -24.70
CA VAL A 132 -33.03 12.07 -24.68
C VAL A 132 -31.68 11.77 -25.33
N ARG A 133 -31.11 10.60 -25.02
CA ARG A 133 -29.81 10.15 -25.57
C ARG A 133 -29.90 9.69 -27.02
N ALA A 134 -30.96 8.99 -27.40
CA ALA A 134 -31.14 8.49 -28.76
C ALA A 134 -31.29 9.63 -29.79
N PHE A 135 -31.91 10.75 -29.40
CA PHE A 135 -32.13 11.90 -30.27
C PHE A 135 -31.13 13.05 -30.07
N HIS A 136 -30.10 12.86 -29.25
CA HIS A 136 -29.10 13.87 -28.90
C HIS A 136 -29.73 15.20 -28.42
N LEU A 137 -30.84 15.10 -27.68
CA LEU A 137 -31.60 16.25 -27.19
C LEU A 137 -30.79 17.07 -26.18
N ARG A 138 -29.92 16.41 -25.42
CA ARG A 138 -29.04 17.04 -24.43
C ARG A 138 -28.00 17.94 -25.09
N GLU A 139 -27.34 17.45 -26.14
CA GLU A 139 -26.32 18.18 -26.90
C GLU A 139 -26.95 19.38 -27.60
N LYS A 140 -28.10 19.20 -28.26
CA LYS A 140 -28.85 20.29 -28.90
C LYS A 140 -29.31 21.37 -27.93
N LEU A 141 -29.69 21.00 -26.70
CA LEU A 141 -30.07 21.97 -25.68
C LEU A 141 -28.84 22.73 -25.15
N MET A 142 -27.70 22.04 -24.95
CA MET A 142 -26.45 22.66 -24.51
C MET A 142 -25.91 23.66 -25.54
N GLU A 143 -25.96 23.36 -26.83
CA GLU A 143 -25.64 24.30 -27.92
C GLU A 143 -26.49 25.58 -27.86
N LYS A 144 -27.72 25.50 -27.35
CA LYS A 144 -28.63 26.65 -27.25
C LYS A 144 -28.46 27.45 -25.96
N ILE A 145 -28.01 26.82 -24.88
CA ILE A 145 -27.85 27.41 -23.53
C ILE A 145 -26.42 27.93 -23.29
N THR A 146 -25.45 27.49 -24.08
CA THR A 146 -24.03 27.87 -23.96
C THR A 146 -23.51 28.47 -25.26
N ASN A 147 -22.50 29.34 -25.21
CA ASN A 147 -21.83 29.89 -26.40
C ASN A 147 -20.79 28.91 -26.99
N HIS A 148 -20.87 27.61 -26.66
CA HIS A 148 -19.88 26.60 -27.06
C HIS A 148 -20.24 25.95 -28.40
N SER A 149 -19.22 25.66 -29.20
CA SER A 149 -19.40 24.89 -30.44
C SER A 149 -19.62 23.40 -30.14
N ARG A 150 -20.27 22.65 -31.05
CA ARG A 150 -20.51 21.21 -30.86
C ARG A 150 -19.23 20.41 -30.59
N LYS A 151 -18.13 20.81 -31.23
CA LYS A 151 -16.80 20.22 -31.00
C LYS A 151 -16.22 20.50 -29.62
N GLU A 152 -16.46 21.69 -29.06
CA GLU A 152 -16.05 22.01 -27.68
C GLU A 152 -16.85 21.20 -26.67
N ILE A 153 -18.16 21.09 -26.90
CA ILE A 153 -19.08 20.29 -26.08
C ILE A 153 -18.67 18.81 -26.10
N ASP A 154 -18.38 18.25 -27.28
CA ASP A 154 -17.94 16.86 -27.45
C ASP A 154 -16.55 16.62 -26.81
N ALA A 155 -15.60 17.55 -26.96
CA ALA A 155 -14.28 17.47 -26.32
C ALA A 155 -14.38 17.52 -24.78
N GLU A 156 -15.32 18.30 -24.23
CA GLU A 156 -15.57 18.39 -22.79
C GLU A 156 -16.35 17.18 -22.26
N PHE A 157 -17.18 16.53 -23.10
CA PHE A 157 -17.77 15.23 -22.81
C PHE A 157 -16.74 14.08 -22.82
N GLU A 158 -15.76 14.12 -23.73
CA GLU A 158 -14.67 13.14 -23.83
C GLU A 158 -13.60 13.31 -22.74
N GLN A 159 -13.47 14.49 -22.13
CA GLN A 159 -12.53 14.73 -21.03
C GLN A 159 -12.86 13.96 -19.74
N ASP A 160 -13.97 13.22 -19.70
CA ASP A 160 -14.37 12.17 -18.74
C ASP A 160 -13.86 12.32 -17.29
N THR A 161 -13.86 13.54 -16.77
CA THR A 161 -13.36 13.85 -15.45
C THR A 161 -14.29 14.86 -14.82
N ILE A 162 -15.24 14.34 -14.04
CA ILE A 162 -15.88 15.17 -13.02
C ILE A 162 -14.74 15.55 -12.07
N LYS A 163 -14.26 16.79 -12.15
CA LYS A 163 -13.20 17.33 -11.30
C LYS A 163 -13.83 17.72 -9.96
N PHE A 164 -13.54 16.94 -8.93
CA PHE A 164 -14.05 17.17 -7.58
C PHE A 164 -13.05 18.01 -6.77
N PRO A 165 -13.51 19.01 -6.01
CA PRO A 165 -12.65 19.75 -5.10
C PRO A 165 -12.26 18.87 -3.93
N ILE A 166 -10.99 18.93 -3.55
CA ILE A 166 -10.54 18.26 -2.35
C ILE A 166 -9.55 19.14 -1.57
N PHE A 167 -9.69 19.23 -0.24
CA PHE A 167 -8.89 20.14 0.59
C PHE A 167 -7.71 19.43 1.28
N ASP A 168 -6.61 20.14 1.54
CA ASP A 168 -5.43 19.68 2.31
C ASP A 168 -5.45 20.10 3.80
N GLN A 169 -4.44 19.69 4.61
CA GLN A 169 -4.37 19.90 6.08
C GLN A 169 -4.49 21.38 6.49
N ASN A 170 -4.21 22.31 5.58
CA ASN A 170 -4.27 23.75 5.78
C ASN A 170 -5.50 24.39 5.11
N ARG A 171 -6.51 23.59 4.74
CA ARG A 171 -7.68 23.97 3.92
C ARG A 171 -7.31 24.49 2.52
N LYS A 172 -6.14 24.13 1.98
CA LYS A 172 -5.76 24.53 0.61
C LYS A 172 -6.46 23.65 -0.42
N HIS A 173 -6.95 24.26 -1.49
CA HIS A 173 -7.75 23.58 -2.53
C HIS A 173 -6.88 22.76 -3.50
N THR A 174 -7.22 21.49 -3.73
CA THR A 174 -6.62 20.61 -4.73
C THR A 174 -7.68 19.97 -5.64
N GLU A 175 -7.42 19.92 -6.95
CA GLU A 175 -8.34 19.37 -7.95
C GLU A 175 -8.13 17.87 -8.18
N TYR A 176 -9.23 17.11 -8.28
CA TYR A 176 -9.21 15.71 -8.67
C TYR A 176 -9.09 15.55 -10.21
N ASN A 177 -8.10 14.77 -10.67
CA ASN A 177 -7.60 14.61 -12.05
C ASN A 177 -6.81 15.80 -12.65
N SER A 178 -5.93 16.44 -11.86
CA SER A 178 -4.87 17.29 -12.41
C SER A 178 -3.51 16.55 -12.45
N PRO A 179 -2.81 16.50 -13.59
CA PRO A 179 -1.41 16.04 -13.66
C PRO A 179 -0.41 16.99 -12.99
N ASN A 180 -0.86 18.14 -12.48
CA ASN A 180 -0.01 19.18 -11.90
C ASN A 180 -0.21 19.27 -10.37
N SER A 181 0.52 18.42 -9.64
CA SER A 181 0.72 18.53 -8.18
C SER A 181 1.69 19.67 -7.81
N GLY A 182 1.43 20.90 -8.28
CA GLY A 182 2.43 21.97 -8.21
C GLY A 182 1.94 23.42 -8.15
N ARG A 183 0.69 23.70 -7.80
CA ARG A 183 0.24 25.08 -7.50
C ARG A 183 -0.51 25.14 -6.18
N THR A 184 0.24 25.40 -5.12
CA THR A 184 -0.22 25.66 -3.75
C THR A 184 -0.67 27.11 -3.61
N LEU A 185 -1.83 27.35 -3.00
CA LEU A 185 -2.27 28.69 -2.57
C LEU A 185 -2.23 28.77 -1.04
N ASP A 186 -1.54 29.77 -0.51
CA ASP A 186 -1.50 30.07 0.93
C ASP A 186 -2.70 30.95 1.32
N GLU A 187 -3.69 30.36 2.01
CA GLU A 187 -4.73 31.13 2.72
C GLU A 187 -4.20 31.53 4.10
N THR A 188 -3.15 32.34 4.14
CA THR A 188 -2.71 33.03 5.36
C THR A 188 -2.92 34.53 5.19
N SER A 189 -4.16 35.00 5.25
CA SER A 189 -4.44 36.41 5.52
C SER A 189 -5.88 36.66 5.99
N ILE A 190 -6.00 36.81 7.31
CA ILE A 190 -6.94 37.66 8.07
C ILE A 190 -8.30 37.93 7.39
N THR A 191 -9.24 37.00 7.56
CA THR A 191 -10.68 37.28 7.52
C THR A 191 -11.19 37.44 8.95
N SER A 192 -12.16 38.33 9.19
CA SER A 192 -12.66 38.57 10.55
C SER A 192 -13.19 37.28 11.17
N LEU A 193 -12.67 36.92 12.35
CA LEU A 193 -13.04 35.73 13.13
C LEU A 193 -14.56 35.54 13.25
N PHE A 194 -15.30 36.66 13.25
CA PHE A 194 -16.75 36.71 13.32
C PHE A 194 -17.46 36.06 12.11
N VAL A 195 -16.98 36.31 10.88
CA VAL A 195 -17.57 35.74 9.65
C VAL A 195 -17.27 34.24 9.54
N GLU A 196 -16.06 33.83 9.95
CA GLU A 196 -15.67 32.42 9.96
C GLU A 196 -16.50 31.60 10.96
N VAL A 197 -16.74 32.13 12.15
CA VAL A 197 -17.55 31.47 13.20
C VAL A 197 -19.03 31.41 12.83
N SER A 198 -19.61 32.47 12.25
CA SER A 198 -21.02 32.48 11.85
C SER A 198 -21.33 31.56 10.65
N LEU A 199 -20.39 31.41 9.71
CA LEU A 199 -20.58 30.56 8.51
C LEU A 199 -20.09 29.12 8.71
N PHE A 200 -19.39 28.83 9.80
CA PHE A 200 -18.89 27.48 10.10
C PHE A 200 -19.99 26.40 10.10
N PRO A 201 -21.17 26.58 10.75
CA PRO A 201 -22.22 25.57 10.75
C PRO A 201 -22.78 25.31 9.34
N LEU A 202 -22.91 26.36 8.53
CA LEU A 202 -23.40 26.27 7.15
C LEU A 202 -22.39 25.54 6.26
N LYS A 203 -21.08 25.83 6.41
CA LYS A 203 -20.01 25.12 5.69
C LYS A 203 -19.97 23.64 6.05
N VAL A 204 -20.12 23.29 7.34
CA VAL A 204 -20.18 21.89 7.79
C VAL A 204 -21.40 21.19 7.22
N LEU A 205 -22.58 21.82 7.27
CA LEU A 205 -23.81 21.27 6.70
C LEU A 205 -23.68 21.01 5.19
N LEU A 206 -23.10 21.97 4.45
CA LEU A 206 -22.89 21.84 3.01
C LEU A 206 -21.97 20.66 2.68
N LYS A 207 -20.88 20.49 3.45
CA LYS A 207 -19.95 19.36 3.29
C LYS A 207 -20.57 18.02 3.62
N VAL A 208 -21.40 17.95 4.67
CA VAL A 208 -22.17 16.74 5.00
C VAL A 208 -23.08 16.38 3.85
N LEU A 209 -23.80 17.35 3.29
CA LEU A 209 -24.71 17.12 2.17
C LEU A 209 -23.96 16.66 0.90
N GLN A 210 -22.84 17.32 0.56
CA GLN A 210 -21.97 16.90 -0.55
C GLN A 210 -21.45 15.46 -0.35
N SER A 211 -21.09 15.09 0.88
CA SER A 211 -20.61 13.74 1.21
C SER A 211 -21.69 12.69 1.02
N CYS A 212 -22.91 12.95 1.48
CA CYS A 212 -24.06 12.08 1.25
C CYS A 212 -24.36 11.88 -0.24
N ILE A 213 -24.25 12.95 -1.04
CA ILE A 213 -24.45 12.88 -2.49
C ILE A 213 -23.34 12.07 -3.16
N MET A 214 -22.07 12.26 -2.77
CA MET A 214 -20.95 11.48 -3.30
C MET A 214 -21.05 10.00 -2.92
N LEU A 215 -21.48 9.68 -1.70
CA LEU A 215 -21.72 8.30 -1.27
C LEU A 215 -22.84 7.65 -2.11
N SER A 216 -23.90 8.41 -2.38
CA SER A 216 -25.01 7.97 -3.22
C SER A 216 -24.56 7.77 -4.68
N LEU A 217 -23.73 8.66 -5.22
CA LEU A 217 -23.11 8.49 -6.54
C LEU A 217 -22.23 7.23 -6.58
N ALA A 218 -21.44 6.99 -5.54
CA ALA A 218 -20.59 5.81 -5.45
C ALA A 218 -21.39 4.50 -5.45
N ALA A 219 -22.51 4.48 -4.74
CA ALA A 219 -23.44 3.35 -4.72
C ALA A 219 -24.07 3.12 -6.11
N VAL A 220 -24.44 4.20 -6.81
CA VAL A 220 -24.99 4.10 -8.17
C VAL A 220 -23.94 3.63 -9.18
N GLU A 221 -22.69 4.09 -9.09
CA GLU A 221 -21.57 3.57 -9.90
C GLU A 221 -21.32 2.08 -9.65
N LEU A 222 -21.44 1.64 -8.38
CA LEU A 222 -21.33 0.23 -8.02
C LEU A 222 -22.51 -0.60 -8.56
N LEU A 223 -23.73 -0.08 -8.50
CA LEU A 223 -24.89 -0.77 -9.11
C LEU A 223 -24.74 -0.89 -10.63
N GLU A 224 -24.12 0.08 -11.29
CA GLU A 224 -23.79 0.02 -12.72
C GLU A 224 -22.69 -0.99 -13.07
N THR A 225 -21.91 -1.50 -12.11
CA THR A 225 -20.91 -2.55 -12.42
C THR A 225 -21.59 -3.85 -12.82
N VAL A 226 -22.79 -4.14 -12.31
CA VAL A 226 -23.53 -5.37 -12.63
C VAL A 226 -23.89 -5.44 -14.12
N PRO A 227 -24.65 -4.50 -14.70
CA PRO A 227 -24.92 -4.51 -16.14
C PRO A 227 -23.65 -4.30 -16.98
N SER A 228 -22.63 -3.61 -16.46
CA SER A 228 -21.33 -3.49 -17.15
C SER A 228 -20.62 -4.83 -17.26
N LEU A 229 -20.63 -5.62 -16.20
CA LEU A 229 -20.05 -6.96 -16.17
C LEU A 229 -20.75 -7.88 -17.15
N PHE A 230 -22.08 -7.82 -17.23
CA PHE A 230 -22.84 -8.56 -18.25
C PHE A 230 -22.41 -8.16 -19.67
N VAL A 231 -22.37 -6.86 -19.98
CA VAL A 231 -21.96 -6.42 -21.33
C VAL A 231 -20.51 -6.80 -21.64
N ASP A 232 -19.60 -6.61 -20.70
CA ASP A 232 -18.18 -6.95 -20.88
C ASP A 232 -18.00 -8.46 -21.07
N THR A 233 -18.72 -9.29 -20.31
CA THR A 233 -18.64 -10.77 -20.41
C THR A 233 -19.17 -11.30 -21.74
N PHE A 234 -20.23 -10.70 -22.30
CA PHE A 234 -20.89 -11.20 -23.50
C PHE A 234 -20.43 -10.52 -24.81
N PHE A 235 -19.89 -9.30 -24.77
CA PHE A 235 -19.64 -8.49 -25.98
C PHE A 235 -18.24 -7.86 -26.12
N ASP A 236 -17.42 -7.80 -25.06
CA ASP A 236 -16.17 -7.04 -25.09
C ASP A 236 -14.94 -7.82 -24.57
N TRP A 237 -15.12 -8.75 -23.62
CA TRP A 237 -14.10 -9.53 -22.92
C TRP A 237 -12.94 -8.72 -22.28
N SER A 238 -12.97 -7.39 -22.41
CA SER A 238 -11.94 -6.45 -21.95
C SER A 238 -12.11 -6.04 -20.48
N PHE A 239 -13.32 -6.23 -19.92
CA PHE A 239 -13.74 -5.76 -18.59
C PHE A 239 -13.47 -4.26 -18.33
N THR A 240 -13.27 -3.47 -19.39
CA THR A 240 -12.84 -2.07 -19.29
C THR A 240 -13.89 -1.21 -18.61
N SER A 241 -15.17 -1.40 -18.96
CA SER A 241 -16.26 -0.63 -18.36
C SER A 241 -16.50 -1.03 -16.90
N THR A 242 -16.42 -2.31 -16.58
CA THR A 242 -16.56 -2.82 -15.21
C THR A 242 -15.46 -2.26 -14.31
N LYS A 243 -14.20 -2.26 -14.79
CA LYS A 243 -13.06 -1.70 -14.06
C LYS A 243 -13.19 -0.18 -13.87
N SER A 244 -13.60 0.55 -14.90
CA SER A 244 -13.81 2.00 -14.84
C SER A 244 -14.89 2.38 -13.81
N ASN A 245 -16.03 1.70 -13.81
CA ASN A 245 -17.11 1.96 -12.85
C ASN A 245 -16.69 1.63 -11.41
N LEU A 246 -15.95 0.53 -11.19
CA LEU A 246 -15.43 0.17 -9.87
C LEU A 246 -14.40 1.19 -9.36
N GLN A 247 -13.52 1.68 -10.25
CA GLN A 247 -12.58 2.75 -9.93
C GLN A 247 -13.33 4.03 -9.54
N ARG A 248 -14.30 4.48 -10.35
CA ARG A 248 -15.13 5.67 -10.05
C ARG A 248 -15.85 5.56 -8.71
N SER A 249 -16.44 4.41 -8.42
CA SER A 249 -17.09 4.14 -7.13
C SER A 249 -16.10 4.26 -5.97
N GLY A 250 -14.92 3.64 -6.07
CA GLY A 250 -13.87 3.75 -5.06
C GLY A 250 -13.40 5.19 -4.84
N HIS A 251 -13.28 5.97 -5.90
CA HIS A 251 -12.89 7.38 -5.82
C HIS A 251 -13.96 8.27 -5.18
N LEU A 252 -15.24 8.05 -5.49
CA LEU A 252 -16.35 8.78 -4.88
C LEU A 252 -16.51 8.45 -3.39
N LEU A 253 -16.32 7.17 -3.02
CA LEU A 253 -16.24 6.76 -1.61
C LEU A 253 -15.12 7.50 -0.88
N TYR A 254 -13.93 7.52 -1.47
CA TYR A 254 -12.81 8.24 -0.91
C TYR A 254 -13.10 9.74 -0.73
N ALA A 255 -13.60 10.41 -1.77
CA ALA A 255 -13.93 11.83 -1.73
C ALA A 255 -15.02 12.15 -0.68
N SER A 256 -16.06 11.30 -0.56
CA SER A 256 -17.11 11.44 0.45
C SER A 256 -16.58 11.43 1.88
N VAL A 257 -15.61 10.56 2.14
CA VAL A 257 -15.01 10.43 3.47
C VAL A 257 -14.08 11.59 3.76
N ARG A 258 -13.31 12.04 2.75
CA ARG A 258 -12.39 13.18 2.90
C ARG A 258 -13.10 14.52 3.14
N ASN A 259 -14.35 14.67 2.69
CA ASN A 259 -15.15 15.85 3.00
C ASN A 259 -15.59 15.95 4.46
N LEU A 260 -15.58 14.84 5.21
CA LEU A 260 -16.07 14.77 6.59
C LEU A 260 -14.96 14.75 7.64
N VAL A 261 -13.75 14.33 7.29
CA VAL A 261 -12.68 14.08 8.26
C VAL A 261 -11.40 14.87 7.91
N PRO A 262 -10.87 15.68 8.84
CA PRO A 262 -9.61 16.37 8.63
C PRO A 262 -8.43 15.39 8.47
N ILE A 263 -7.46 15.87 7.72
CA ILE A 263 -6.53 15.05 6.96
C ILE A 263 -5.48 14.32 7.79
N THR A 264 -5.26 14.77 9.02
CA THR A 264 -4.37 14.09 9.97
C THR A 264 -4.84 12.69 10.38
N LYS A 265 -6.13 12.33 10.16
CA LYS A 265 -6.65 10.97 10.43
C LYS A 265 -6.85 10.09 9.20
N PHE A 266 -6.95 10.67 7.99
CA PHE A 266 -7.26 9.92 6.77
C PHE A 266 -6.09 9.77 5.81
N ASP A 267 -5.08 10.63 5.85
CA ASP A 267 -3.87 10.43 5.04
C ASP A 267 -3.19 9.11 5.39
N GLU A 268 -3.23 8.65 6.63
CA GLU A 268 -2.75 7.32 7.01
C GLU A 268 -3.58 6.22 6.31
N CYS A 269 -4.91 6.29 6.37
CA CYS A 269 -5.81 5.29 5.74
C CYS A 269 -5.81 5.30 4.20
N VAL A 270 -5.44 6.42 3.58
CA VAL A 270 -5.56 6.64 2.13
C VAL A 270 -4.20 6.59 1.46
N ALA A 271 -3.13 7.06 2.09
CA ALA A 271 -1.80 6.55 1.78
C ALA A 271 -1.87 5.02 1.87
N ASN A 272 -2.54 4.45 2.87
CA ASN A 272 -2.79 3.00 2.95
C ASN A 272 -3.69 2.40 1.86
N PHE A 273 -4.40 3.19 1.05
CA PHE A 273 -5.16 2.72 -0.12
C PHE A 273 -4.41 2.94 -1.44
N ILE A 274 -3.57 3.98 -1.54
CA ILE A 274 -2.85 4.38 -2.76
C ILE A 274 -1.34 3.98 -2.71
N GLY A 275 -0.85 3.50 -1.56
CA GLY A 275 0.54 3.10 -1.31
C GLY A 275 0.86 3.11 0.19
N THR A 276 0.34 2.11 0.92
CA THR A 276 0.63 1.77 2.33
C THR A 276 2.10 1.39 2.50
N PRO A 277 2.72 1.48 3.70
CA PRO A 277 3.83 0.59 4.03
C PRO A 277 3.35 -0.83 3.74
N GLU A 278 4.00 -1.51 2.80
CA GLU A 278 3.55 -2.84 2.40
C GLU A 278 3.39 -3.69 3.65
N VAL A 279 2.25 -4.36 3.82
CA VAL A 279 2.06 -5.38 4.86
C VAL A 279 2.93 -6.57 4.47
N THR A 280 4.25 -6.44 4.49
CA THR A 280 5.17 -7.32 3.78
C THR A 280 5.55 -8.52 4.64
N CYS A 281 5.77 -8.29 5.94
CA CYS A 281 6.11 -9.36 6.89
C CYS A 281 4.93 -10.32 7.10
N CYS A 282 3.80 -9.83 7.60
CA CYS A 282 2.62 -10.67 7.87
C CYS A 282 1.98 -11.25 6.60
N SER A 283 2.24 -10.70 5.41
CA SER A 283 1.76 -11.31 4.17
C SER A 283 2.65 -12.42 3.64
N SER A 284 3.80 -12.72 4.24
CA SER A 284 4.67 -13.82 3.80
C SER A 284 4.00 -15.18 4.04
N ALA A 285 3.88 -16.02 3.00
CA ALA A 285 3.31 -17.38 3.12
C ALA A 285 4.16 -18.29 4.02
N ARG A 286 5.45 -17.96 4.15
CA ARG A 286 6.40 -18.65 5.05
C ARG A 286 6.20 -18.29 6.52
N ILE A 287 5.56 -17.15 6.81
CA ILE A 287 5.26 -16.67 8.18
C ILE A 287 3.81 -16.99 8.55
N ILE A 288 2.85 -16.62 7.68
CA ILE A 288 1.42 -16.93 7.85
C ILE A 288 0.99 -17.88 6.73
N ASN A 289 0.87 -19.16 7.07
CA ASN A 289 0.48 -20.22 6.13
C ASN A 289 -1.04 -20.24 5.90
N LEU A 290 -1.56 -19.25 5.18
CA LEU A 290 -2.95 -19.14 4.74
C LEU A 290 -3.00 -18.81 3.23
N PRO A 291 -4.00 -19.30 2.47
CA PRO A 291 -4.19 -18.91 1.08
C PRO A 291 -4.70 -17.46 0.96
N ASN A 292 -4.44 -16.84 -0.19
CA ASN A 292 -5.10 -15.57 -0.53
C ASN A 292 -6.56 -15.85 -0.92
N PRO A 293 -7.52 -14.94 -0.61
CA PRO A 293 -7.34 -13.60 -0.03
C PRO A 293 -7.27 -13.57 1.51
N PHE A 294 -7.55 -14.68 2.20
CA PHE A 294 -7.63 -14.73 3.66
C PHE A 294 -6.34 -14.31 4.36
N ARG A 295 -5.18 -14.73 3.85
CA ARG A 295 -3.87 -14.28 4.37
C ARG A 295 -3.69 -12.78 4.28
N PHE A 296 -4.08 -12.15 3.16
CA PHE A 296 -3.96 -10.71 3.00
C PHE A 296 -4.85 -9.95 4.00
N LEU A 297 -6.11 -10.38 4.15
CA LEU A 297 -7.03 -9.79 5.11
C LEU A 297 -6.53 -9.94 6.55
N LEU A 298 -6.07 -11.14 6.91
CA LEU A 298 -5.51 -11.40 8.24
C LEU A 298 -4.22 -10.61 8.48
N ALA A 299 -3.32 -10.54 7.49
CA ALA A 299 -2.08 -9.79 7.58
C ALA A 299 -2.36 -8.31 7.81
N LYS A 300 -3.32 -7.72 7.07
CA LYS A 300 -3.71 -6.32 7.24
C LYS A 300 -4.30 -6.06 8.63
N PHE A 301 -5.16 -6.96 9.11
CA PHE A 301 -5.71 -6.86 10.46
C PHE A 301 -4.63 -6.96 11.56
N ILE A 302 -3.74 -7.94 11.47
CA ILE A 302 -2.63 -8.12 12.43
C ILE A 302 -1.70 -6.90 12.40
N SER A 303 -1.35 -6.42 11.21
CA SER A 303 -0.48 -5.25 11.03
C SER A 303 -1.08 -4.02 11.71
N ALA A 304 -2.34 -3.69 11.42
CA ALA A 304 -3.02 -2.55 12.03
C ALA A 304 -3.10 -2.66 13.56
N LYS A 305 -3.29 -3.88 14.09
CA LYS A 305 -3.30 -4.10 15.55
C LYS A 305 -1.92 -3.94 16.18
N ARG A 306 -0.86 -4.38 15.49
CA ARG A 306 0.52 -4.37 16.00
C ARG A 306 1.27 -3.07 15.75
N GLU A 307 0.81 -2.24 14.83
CA GLU A 307 1.44 -0.97 14.44
C GLU A 307 1.72 -0.07 15.65
N ASN A 308 0.74 0.13 16.53
CA ASN A 308 0.93 0.95 17.74
C ASN A 308 2.00 0.38 18.69
N ILE A 309 2.12 -0.94 18.77
CA ILE A 309 3.12 -1.61 19.61
C ILE A 309 4.50 -1.42 18.99
N ALA A 310 4.62 -1.69 17.67
CA ALA A 310 5.86 -1.52 16.95
C ALA A 310 6.36 -0.06 16.98
N ARG A 311 5.46 0.91 16.81
CA ARG A 311 5.81 2.34 16.89
C ARG A 311 6.41 2.70 18.24
N LYS A 312 5.81 2.26 19.35
CA LYS A 312 6.36 2.50 20.70
C LYS A 312 7.75 1.90 20.87
N ILE A 313 7.97 0.66 20.39
CA ILE A 313 9.29 0.03 20.39
C ILE A 313 10.30 0.89 19.61
N TYR A 314 9.92 1.39 18.43
CA TYR A 314 10.81 2.25 17.65
C TYR A 314 11.05 3.62 18.28
N GLU A 315 10.06 4.19 18.98
CA GLU A 315 10.20 5.46 19.72
C GLU A 315 11.32 5.38 20.78
N GLU A 316 11.46 4.24 21.47
CA GLU A 316 12.53 3.99 22.46
C GLU A 316 13.94 4.03 21.84
N ILE A 317 14.07 3.81 20.53
CA ILE A 317 15.37 3.79 19.82
C ILE A 317 15.52 4.95 18.81
N GLY A 318 14.79 6.05 19.02
CA GLY A 318 14.92 7.27 18.20
C GLY A 318 14.00 7.31 16.97
N GLY A 319 12.94 6.50 16.95
CA GLY A 319 11.85 6.54 15.96
C GLY A 319 12.10 5.74 14.68
N LYS A 320 13.21 5.00 14.56
CA LYS A 320 13.53 4.18 13.39
C LYS A 320 14.40 2.97 13.73
N SER A 321 14.41 1.96 12.87
CA SER A 321 15.32 0.82 13.00
C SER A 321 16.73 1.19 12.53
N PRO A 322 17.79 0.91 13.31
CA PRO A 322 19.17 1.13 12.88
C PRO A 322 19.67 0.05 11.90
N ILE A 323 18.86 -0.97 11.61
CA ILE A 323 19.29 -2.14 10.82
C ILE A 323 19.80 -1.76 9.42
N LEU A 324 19.16 -0.78 8.75
CA LEU A 324 19.57 -0.34 7.41
C LEU A 324 20.91 0.39 7.44
N GLU A 325 21.12 1.24 8.45
CA GLU A 325 22.36 1.98 8.62
C GLU A 325 23.52 1.04 8.98
N ASN A 326 23.28 0.09 9.88
CA ASN A 326 24.24 -0.96 10.21
C ASN A 326 24.58 -1.84 9.00
N THR A 327 23.56 -2.26 8.25
CA THR A 327 23.75 -3.06 7.03
C THR A 327 24.51 -2.27 5.96
N LYS A 328 24.30 -0.96 5.85
CA LYS A 328 25.06 -0.11 4.94
C LYS A 328 26.53 -0.04 5.35
N ALA A 329 26.82 0.16 6.63
CA ALA A 329 28.19 0.13 7.12
C ALA A 329 28.89 -1.21 6.85
N GLN A 330 28.17 -2.33 7.03
CA GLN A 330 28.66 -3.67 6.67
C GLN A 330 28.90 -3.81 5.15
N ALA A 331 27.96 -3.34 4.32
CA ALA A 331 28.09 -3.39 2.87
C ALA A 331 29.27 -2.55 2.37
N ASP A 332 29.46 -1.35 2.90
CA ASP A 332 30.58 -0.47 2.55
C ASP A 332 31.93 -1.11 2.96
N ALA A 333 32.01 -1.70 4.17
CA ALA A 333 33.21 -2.40 4.64
C ALA A 333 33.51 -3.66 3.83
N LEU A 334 32.48 -4.43 3.46
CA LEU A 334 32.60 -5.62 2.62
C LEU A 334 33.02 -5.26 1.19
N GLU A 335 32.42 -4.23 0.58
CA GLU A 335 32.79 -3.78 -0.76
C GLU A 335 34.25 -3.30 -0.80
N LEU A 336 34.68 -2.55 0.22
CA LEU A 336 36.07 -2.15 0.35
C LEU A 336 37.00 -3.37 0.45
N LYS A 337 36.64 -4.36 1.29
CA LYS A 337 37.45 -5.56 1.49
C LYS A 337 37.55 -6.43 0.24
N LEU A 338 36.46 -6.59 -0.50
CA LEU A 338 36.39 -7.39 -1.72
C LEU A 338 37.21 -6.78 -2.87
N ASN A 339 37.24 -5.46 -2.97
CA ASN A 339 37.99 -4.74 -4.02
C ASN A 339 39.45 -4.44 -3.62
N GLU A 340 39.98 -5.08 -2.58
CA GLU A 340 41.44 -5.12 -2.34
C GLU A 340 42.16 -5.97 -3.40
N ASP A 341 41.47 -6.94 -4.01
CA ASP A 341 41.95 -7.71 -5.15
C ASP A 341 41.66 -6.96 -6.47
N GLU A 342 42.67 -6.79 -7.32
CA GLU A 342 42.53 -6.08 -8.61
C GLU A 342 41.94 -6.97 -9.72
N ASN A 343 41.79 -8.28 -9.49
CA ASN A 343 41.31 -9.21 -10.52
C ASN A 343 39.79 -9.15 -10.77
N HIS A 344 39.02 -8.65 -9.80
CA HIS A 344 37.57 -8.64 -9.83
C HIS A 344 37.01 -7.29 -9.38
N VAL A 345 35.87 -6.88 -9.93
CA VAL A 345 35.16 -5.68 -9.49
C VAL A 345 33.89 -6.10 -8.77
N TYR A 346 33.84 -5.86 -7.47
CA TYR A 346 32.69 -6.17 -6.64
C TYR A 346 31.83 -4.94 -6.39
N LYS A 347 30.52 -5.10 -6.53
CA LYS A 347 29.52 -4.12 -6.09
C LYS A 347 28.54 -4.77 -5.13
N VAL A 348 28.43 -4.21 -3.93
CA VAL A 348 27.57 -4.73 -2.87
C VAL A 348 26.25 -3.97 -2.87
N PHE A 349 25.15 -4.71 -2.95
CA PHE A 349 23.79 -4.16 -2.90
C PHE A 349 23.05 -4.69 -1.68
N ILE A 350 22.47 -3.78 -0.91
CA ILE A 350 21.57 -4.14 0.20
C ILE A 350 20.24 -4.57 -0.39
N CYS A 351 19.69 -5.69 0.05
CA CYS A 351 18.37 -6.17 -0.37
C CYS A 351 17.57 -6.60 0.85
N MET A 352 16.53 -5.83 1.19
CA MET A 352 15.69 -6.07 2.35
C MET A 352 14.39 -6.77 1.98
N ARG A 353 13.97 -7.69 2.85
CA ARG A 353 12.79 -8.52 2.60
C ARG A 353 11.47 -7.78 2.86
N TYR A 354 11.45 -6.92 3.88
CA TYR A 354 10.24 -6.26 4.41
C TYR A 354 10.43 -4.74 4.62
N TRP A 355 11.50 -4.16 4.08
CA TRP A 355 11.75 -2.72 4.09
C TRP A 355 12.55 -2.34 2.84
N HIS A 356 12.66 -1.04 2.56
CA HIS A 356 13.49 -0.54 1.46
C HIS A 356 14.99 -0.65 1.80
N PRO A 357 15.87 -0.90 0.81
CA PRO A 357 15.56 -1.15 -0.59
C PRO A 357 15.01 -2.58 -0.81
N PHE A 358 13.84 -2.67 -1.47
CA PHE A 358 13.21 -3.96 -1.76
C PHE A 358 13.88 -4.66 -2.94
N ALA A 359 13.69 -5.98 -3.03
CA ALA A 359 14.27 -6.78 -4.11
C ALA A 359 13.92 -6.28 -5.52
N ASP A 360 12.76 -5.65 -5.73
CA ASP A 360 12.37 -5.13 -7.05
C ASP A 360 13.12 -3.83 -7.42
N GLU A 361 13.53 -3.04 -6.44
CA GLU A 361 14.43 -1.89 -6.63
C GLU A 361 15.86 -2.34 -6.86
N VAL A 362 16.32 -3.31 -6.06
CA VAL A 362 17.70 -3.80 -6.10
C VAL A 362 17.99 -4.55 -7.39
N VAL A 363 17.07 -5.39 -7.87
CA VAL A 363 17.24 -6.10 -9.15
C VAL A 363 17.45 -5.13 -10.31
N LYS A 364 16.79 -3.96 -10.30
CA LYS A 364 17.01 -2.92 -11.33
C LYS A 364 18.42 -2.34 -11.25
N SER A 365 18.89 -2.07 -10.02
CA SER A 365 20.22 -1.53 -9.75
C SER A 365 21.32 -2.54 -10.15
N VAL A 366 21.13 -3.81 -9.81
CA VAL A 366 22.02 -4.92 -10.21
C VAL A 366 22.04 -5.06 -11.73
N LYS A 367 20.88 -4.98 -12.40
CA LYS A 367 20.81 -5.02 -13.87
C LYS A 367 21.54 -3.84 -14.52
N GLN A 368 21.52 -2.66 -13.91
CA GLN A 368 22.25 -1.50 -14.40
C GLN A 368 23.77 -1.64 -14.24
N PHE A 369 24.21 -2.34 -13.19
CA PHE A 369 25.63 -2.66 -12.98
C PHE A 369 26.15 -3.70 -14.00
N ASP A 370 25.25 -4.53 -14.57
CA ASP A 370 25.56 -5.54 -15.59
C ASP A 370 26.65 -6.55 -15.17
N PRO A 371 26.47 -7.27 -14.04
CA PRO A 371 27.48 -8.20 -13.55
C PRO A 371 27.52 -9.50 -14.36
N ASP A 372 28.69 -10.13 -14.41
CA ASP A 372 28.87 -11.50 -14.90
C ASP A 372 28.28 -12.55 -13.93
N GLU A 373 28.33 -12.27 -12.64
CA GLU A 373 27.85 -13.14 -11.57
C GLU A 373 27.20 -12.34 -10.42
N VAL A 374 26.11 -12.89 -9.86
CA VAL A 374 25.43 -12.37 -8.67
C VAL A 374 25.61 -13.38 -7.53
N ILE A 375 26.01 -12.91 -6.36
CA ILE A 375 26.11 -13.72 -5.14
C ILE A 375 25.02 -13.26 -4.18
N LEU A 376 24.14 -14.17 -3.76
CA LEU A 376 23.19 -13.92 -2.69
C LEU A 376 23.82 -14.29 -1.34
N LEU A 377 24.19 -13.26 -0.59
CA LEU A 377 24.80 -13.37 0.74
C LEU A 377 23.76 -13.02 1.83
N PRO A 378 23.26 -14.00 2.61
CA PRO A 378 22.36 -13.71 3.72
C PRO A 378 23.12 -13.11 4.91
N LEU A 379 22.50 -12.18 5.64
CA LEU A 379 23.02 -11.70 6.94
C LEU A 379 22.56 -12.54 8.13
N TYR A 380 21.88 -13.66 7.86
CA TYR A 380 21.56 -14.69 8.84
C TYR A 380 22.62 -15.81 8.74
N PRO A 381 23.51 -15.99 9.74
CA PRO A 381 24.51 -17.05 9.72
C PRO A 381 23.86 -18.43 9.73
N GLN A 382 22.78 -18.58 10.51
CA GLN A 382 21.95 -19.77 10.60
C GLN A 382 20.79 -19.70 9.60
N TYR A 383 20.62 -20.73 8.80
CA TYR A 383 19.55 -20.86 7.83
C TYR A 383 18.20 -21.11 8.52
N SER A 384 17.17 -20.41 8.07
CA SER A 384 15.78 -20.80 8.30
C SER A 384 14.96 -20.64 7.02
N THR A 385 13.93 -21.48 6.88
CA THR A 385 12.91 -21.37 5.84
C THR A 385 12.10 -20.07 5.94
N THR A 386 12.07 -19.45 7.12
CA THR A 386 11.33 -18.21 7.39
C THR A 386 12.12 -16.95 7.08
N THR A 387 13.45 -17.02 7.02
CA THR A 387 14.36 -15.88 6.79
C THR A 387 15.11 -15.99 5.46
N THR A 388 16.17 -16.81 5.41
CA THR A 388 17.07 -16.97 4.26
C THR A 388 16.32 -17.46 3.03
N LEU A 389 15.56 -18.55 3.15
CA LEU A 389 14.77 -19.07 2.03
C LEU A 389 13.74 -18.06 1.53
N SER A 390 13.03 -17.38 2.44
CA SER A 390 12.03 -16.38 2.07
C SER A 390 12.65 -15.22 1.27
N SER A 391 13.90 -14.86 1.57
CA SER A 391 14.64 -13.82 0.89
C SER A 391 15.13 -14.27 -0.48
N ILE A 392 15.66 -15.49 -0.58
CA ILE A 392 16.07 -16.10 -1.85
C ILE A 392 14.88 -16.22 -2.81
N GLU A 393 13.74 -16.75 -2.36
CA GLU A 393 12.54 -16.87 -3.19
C GLU A 393 12.03 -15.50 -3.65
N ASN A 394 12.13 -14.48 -2.79
CA ASN A 394 11.75 -13.11 -3.13
C ASN A 394 12.67 -12.49 -4.19
N TRP A 395 13.99 -12.70 -4.08
CA TRP A 395 14.96 -12.31 -5.09
C TRP A 395 14.66 -13.01 -6.42
N GLN A 396 14.59 -14.34 -6.45
CA GLN A 396 14.37 -15.13 -7.66
C GLN A 396 13.09 -14.71 -8.40
N LYS A 397 12.01 -14.46 -7.66
CA LYS A 397 10.76 -13.94 -8.22
C LYS A 397 10.95 -12.59 -8.92
N ASN A 398 11.67 -11.66 -8.30
CA ASN A 398 11.91 -10.33 -8.85
C ASN A 398 12.93 -10.36 -9.99
N ALA A 399 14.02 -11.12 -9.88
CA ALA A 399 14.98 -11.35 -10.95
C ALA A 399 14.29 -11.87 -12.22
N LYS A 400 13.38 -12.85 -12.08
CA LYS A 400 12.55 -13.35 -13.18
C LYS A 400 11.62 -12.27 -13.75
N ARG A 401 10.96 -11.49 -12.87
CA ARG A 401 10.02 -10.43 -13.26
C ARG A 401 10.69 -9.32 -14.11
N TYR A 402 11.91 -8.93 -13.75
CA TYR A 402 12.65 -7.87 -14.44
C TYR A 402 13.64 -8.39 -15.51
N GLY A 403 13.64 -9.70 -15.73
CA GLY A 403 14.46 -10.36 -16.75
C GLY A 403 15.95 -10.21 -16.52
N LEU A 404 16.41 -10.26 -15.25
CA LEU A 404 17.83 -10.37 -14.93
C LEU A 404 18.30 -11.78 -15.29
N LYS A 405 19.21 -11.88 -16.26
CA LYS A 405 19.79 -13.14 -16.74
C LYS A 405 21.29 -13.12 -16.42
N CYS A 406 21.62 -13.53 -15.21
CA CYS A 406 22.98 -13.57 -14.71
C CYS A 406 23.19 -14.87 -13.93
N ASN A 407 24.40 -15.44 -13.96
CA ASN A 407 24.72 -16.55 -13.08
C ASN A 407 24.49 -16.11 -11.63
N THR A 408 23.77 -16.91 -10.84
CA THR A 408 23.44 -16.55 -9.45
C THR A 408 23.91 -17.66 -8.52
N LYS A 409 24.90 -17.36 -7.68
CA LYS A 409 25.34 -18.22 -6.59
C LYS A 409 24.60 -17.86 -5.31
N ILE A 410 24.33 -18.86 -4.49
CA ILE A 410 23.53 -18.70 -3.27
C ILE A 410 24.32 -19.26 -2.11
N ILE A 411 24.67 -18.40 -1.16
CA ILE A 411 25.24 -18.83 0.12
C ILE A 411 24.06 -19.16 1.04
N ASN A 412 23.95 -20.42 1.46
CA ASN A 412 22.80 -20.87 2.27
C ASN A 412 22.97 -20.50 3.75
N CYS A 413 24.14 -20.74 4.32
CA CYS A 413 24.48 -20.49 5.72
C CYS A 413 26.00 -20.51 5.92
N TYR A 414 26.45 -19.95 7.04
CA TYR A 414 27.86 -19.91 7.45
C TYR A 414 28.03 -19.94 8.97
N TYR A 415 27.07 -20.54 9.67
CA TYR A 415 26.99 -20.60 11.14
C TYR A 415 28.23 -21.20 11.83
N ASN A 416 29.00 -22.03 11.12
CA ASN A 416 30.21 -22.70 11.61
C ASN A 416 31.50 -22.14 10.98
N ASN A 417 31.45 -21.00 10.27
CA ASN A 417 32.65 -20.36 9.73
C ASN A 417 33.60 -19.94 10.87
N GLN A 418 34.90 -20.19 10.70
CA GLN A 418 35.89 -20.00 11.76
C GLN A 418 36.03 -18.52 12.17
N GLU A 419 36.10 -17.60 11.22
CA GLU A 419 36.19 -16.16 11.49
C GLU A 419 34.92 -15.62 12.17
N PHE A 420 33.74 -16.09 11.76
CA PHE A 420 32.47 -15.76 12.41
C PHE A 420 32.43 -16.22 13.87
N ILE A 421 32.84 -17.47 14.13
CA ILE A 421 32.93 -18.00 15.51
C ILE A 421 33.95 -17.20 16.32
N GLU A 422 35.12 -16.92 15.77
CA GLU A 422 36.17 -16.16 16.45
C GLU A 422 35.73 -14.73 16.79
N ALA A 423 34.98 -14.07 15.91
CA ALA A 423 34.40 -12.75 16.17
C ALA A 423 33.48 -12.78 17.42
N HIS A 424 32.58 -13.77 17.50
CA HIS A 424 31.73 -13.96 18.67
C HIS A 424 32.51 -14.29 19.94
N VAL A 425 33.54 -15.15 19.84
CA VAL A 425 34.41 -15.52 20.97
C VAL A 425 35.11 -14.28 21.53
N ASN A 426 35.68 -13.44 20.65
CA ASN A 426 36.40 -12.24 21.04
C ASN A 426 35.50 -11.25 21.80
N LEU A 427 34.29 -10.97 21.29
CA LEU A 427 33.35 -10.09 21.97
C LEU A 427 32.84 -10.71 23.27
N THR A 428 32.40 -11.98 23.23
CA THR A 428 31.85 -12.66 24.40
C THR A 428 32.87 -12.73 25.54
N ALA A 429 34.14 -13.04 25.24
CA ALA A 429 35.21 -13.09 26.24
C ALA A 429 35.46 -11.72 26.91
N GLN A 430 35.33 -10.62 26.17
CA GLN A 430 35.47 -9.27 26.75
C GLN A 430 34.39 -8.99 27.79
N TYR A 431 33.12 -9.27 27.47
CA TYR A 431 32.00 -9.07 28.39
C TYR A 431 32.03 -10.07 29.56
N TYR A 432 32.41 -11.32 29.30
CA TYR A 432 32.65 -12.31 30.34
C TYR A 432 33.68 -11.81 31.35
N LYS A 433 34.84 -11.32 30.89
CA LYS A 433 35.88 -10.76 31.77
C LYS A 433 35.38 -9.58 32.62
N LEU A 434 34.47 -8.76 32.09
CA LEU A 434 33.86 -7.66 32.86
C LEU A 434 32.92 -8.20 33.93
N ALA A 435 32.04 -9.13 33.57
CA ALA A 435 31.09 -9.76 34.48
C ALA A 435 31.77 -10.60 35.56
N SER A 436 32.90 -11.25 35.25
CA SER A 436 33.71 -12.03 36.18
C SER A 436 34.31 -11.20 37.33
N LYS A 437 34.34 -9.87 37.22
CA LYS A 437 34.75 -8.99 38.33
C LYS A 437 33.71 -8.94 39.46
N ILE A 438 32.47 -9.36 39.18
CA ILE A 438 31.34 -9.32 40.11
C ILE A 438 31.07 -10.68 40.73
N GLY A 439 31.21 -11.76 39.95
CA GLY A 439 30.96 -13.13 40.38
C GLY A 439 31.31 -14.12 39.29
N ASN A 440 30.79 -15.36 39.36
CA ASN A 440 30.89 -16.31 38.25
C ASN A 440 29.69 -16.12 37.31
N PRO A 441 29.82 -15.48 36.13
CA PRO A 441 28.68 -15.13 35.32
C PRO A 441 28.19 -16.33 34.49
N ARG A 442 26.86 -16.41 34.31
CA ARG A 442 26.25 -17.29 33.32
C ARG A 442 26.23 -16.61 31.95
N ILE A 443 26.66 -17.32 30.90
CA ILE A 443 26.50 -16.86 29.51
C ILE A 443 25.16 -17.36 28.96
N LEU A 444 24.30 -16.44 28.56
CA LEU A 444 23.05 -16.74 27.87
C LEU A 444 23.20 -16.41 26.39
N PHE A 445 23.27 -17.44 25.55
CA PHE A 445 23.26 -17.28 24.10
C PHE A 445 21.82 -17.14 23.63
N SER A 446 21.41 -15.91 23.38
CA SER A 446 20.03 -15.57 23.01
C SER A 446 19.85 -15.58 21.49
N ALA A 447 18.87 -16.33 21.02
CA ALA A 447 18.49 -16.42 19.61
C ALA A 447 16.99 -16.11 19.42
N HIS A 448 16.61 -15.57 18.26
CA HIS A 448 15.19 -15.40 17.95
C HIS A 448 14.49 -16.76 17.94
N SER A 449 13.34 -16.88 18.62
CA SER A 449 12.61 -18.14 18.68
C SER A 449 11.90 -18.45 17.37
N LEU A 450 11.76 -19.74 17.03
CA LEU A 450 10.83 -20.21 16.00
C LEU A 450 9.70 -21.04 16.62
N PRO A 451 8.50 -21.10 15.99
CA PRO A 451 7.46 -22.04 16.37
C PRO A 451 7.95 -23.48 16.20
N LEU A 452 7.63 -24.37 17.14
CA LEU A 452 8.05 -25.78 17.07
C LEU A 452 7.57 -26.47 15.78
N SER A 453 6.40 -26.07 15.26
CA SER A 453 5.85 -26.61 14.01
C SER A 453 6.69 -26.29 12.76
N VAL A 454 7.59 -25.29 12.83
CA VAL A 454 8.57 -25.02 11.76
C VAL A 454 9.75 -25.98 11.88
N ILE A 455 10.23 -26.21 13.11
CA ILE A 455 11.33 -27.15 13.39
C ILE A 455 10.92 -28.59 13.06
N GLU A 456 9.71 -29.00 13.45
CA GLU A 456 9.14 -30.33 13.14
C GLU A 456 9.00 -30.58 11.62
N LYS A 457 8.98 -29.53 10.79
CA LYS A 457 8.98 -29.62 9.33
C LYS A 457 10.38 -29.74 8.72
N GLY A 458 11.42 -29.85 9.54
CA GLY A 458 12.81 -30.03 9.11
C GLY A 458 13.60 -28.74 8.93
N ASP A 459 13.19 -27.63 9.55
CA ASP A 459 13.98 -26.40 9.55
C ASP A 459 15.26 -26.59 10.40
N PRO A 460 16.47 -26.36 9.84
CA PRO A 460 17.73 -26.69 10.51
C PRO A 460 18.16 -25.64 11.55
N TYR A 461 17.43 -24.53 11.69
CA TYR A 461 17.82 -23.38 12.48
C TYR A 461 18.26 -23.72 13.91
N ALA A 462 17.47 -24.52 14.64
CA ALA A 462 17.79 -24.88 16.02
C ALA A 462 19.11 -25.66 16.13
N LEU A 463 19.33 -26.64 15.25
CA LEU A 463 20.58 -27.42 15.20
C LEU A 463 21.79 -26.55 14.84
N GLN A 464 21.61 -25.59 13.94
CA GLN A 464 22.68 -24.66 13.57
C GLN A 464 23.02 -23.67 14.70
N ILE A 465 22.03 -23.23 15.48
CA ILE A 465 22.26 -22.44 16.70
C ILE A 465 23.03 -23.26 17.74
N GLU A 466 22.62 -24.51 17.98
CA GLU A 466 23.30 -25.42 18.91
C GLU A 466 24.77 -25.62 18.53
N GLU A 467 25.06 -25.89 17.26
CA GLU A 467 26.44 -26.06 16.79
C GLU A 467 27.24 -24.75 16.83
N THR A 468 26.63 -23.60 16.48
CA THR A 468 27.28 -22.28 16.61
C THR A 468 27.73 -22.04 18.05
N VAL A 469 26.82 -22.25 19.00
CA VAL A 469 27.09 -21.99 20.42
C VAL A 469 28.10 -22.98 20.97
N LYS A 470 28.01 -24.25 20.59
CA LYS A 470 29.01 -25.27 20.96
C LYS A 470 30.41 -24.86 20.50
N LEU A 471 30.58 -24.45 19.25
CA LEU A 471 31.86 -23.98 18.72
C LEU A 471 32.39 -22.74 19.46
N ILE A 472 31.52 -21.78 19.79
CA ILE A 472 31.90 -20.61 20.61
C ILE A 472 32.37 -21.04 21.99
N VAL A 473 31.61 -21.90 22.68
CA VAL A 473 31.92 -22.38 24.04
C VAL A 473 33.23 -23.15 24.07
N GLU A 474 33.44 -24.07 23.13
CA GLU A 474 34.69 -24.83 23.00
C GLU A 474 35.89 -23.88 22.81
N ARG A 475 35.73 -22.85 21.98
CA ARG A 475 36.78 -21.89 21.65
C ARG A 475 37.06 -20.88 22.77
N LEU A 476 36.05 -20.52 23.56
CA LEU A 476 36.22 -19.72 24.79
C LEU A 476 37.15 -20.43 25.78
N ASN A 477 37.12 -21.77 25.83
CA ASN A 477 38.00 -22.61 26.64
C ASN A 477 38.05 -22.20 28.13
N ILE A 478 36.88 -21.86 28.68
CA ILE A 478 36.71 -21.50 30.10
C ILE A 478 36.29 -22.75 30.86
N LYS A 479 37.07 -23.11 31.90
CA LYS A 479 36.77 -24.27 32.75
C LYS A 479 35.48 -24.04 33.55
N ASP A 480 34.64 -25.07 33.63
CA ASP A 480 33.39 -25.07 34.40
C ASP A 480 32.45 -23.90 34.02
N LEU A 481 32.46 -23.51 32.74
CA LEU A 481 31.64 -22.42 32.22
C LEU A 481 30.15 -22.72 32.39
N ASP A 482 29.43 -21.82 33.08
CA ASP A 482 27.97 -21.84 33.14
C ASP A 482 27.40 -21.12 31.92
N TRP A 483 26.67 -21.85 31.07
CA TRP A 483 26.05 -21.29 29.88
C TRP A 483 24.74 -22.01 29.52
N SER A 484 23.88 -21.33 28.76
CA SER A 484 22.68 -21.90 28.16
C SER A 484 22.34 -21.22 26.83
N ILE A 485 21.73 -21.98 25.93
CA ILE A 485 20.99 -21.43 24.79
C ILE A 485 19.60 -21.04 25.28
N CYS A 486 19.10 -19.89 24.85
CA CYS A 486 17.74 -19.45 25.17
C CYS A 486 17.13 -18.67 24.00
N TYR A 487 15.80 -18.64 23.97
CA TYR A 487 15.06 -18.12 22.83
C TYR A 487 14.18 -16.92 23.20
N GLN A 488 14.30 -15.83 22.43
CA GLN A 488 13.60 -14.56 22.65
C GLN A 488 12.42 -14.33 21.68
N SER A 489 11.69 -13.24 21.88
CA SER A 489 10.69 -12.69 20.95
C SER A 489 9.55 -13.65 20.58
N LYS A 490 9.05 -14.43 21.54
CA LYS A 490 7.90 -15.35 21.35
C LYS A 490 6.59 -14.57 21.25
N ILE A 491 5.75 -14.89 20.27
CA ILE A 491 4.51 -14.15 20.02
C ILE A 491 3.29 -15.08 19.91
N GLY A 492 2.27 -14.81 20.73
CA GLY A 492 0.99 -15.50 20.63
C GLY A 492 1.00 -16.94 21.17
N PRO A 493 -0.13 -17.66 21.04
CA PRO A 493 -0.43 -18.86 21.83
C PRO A 493 0.16 -20.17 21.28
N VAL A 494 1.09 -20.12 20.33
CA VAL A 494 1.69 -21.33 19.74
C VAL A 494 2.86 -21.82 20.60
N LYS A 495 3.27 -23.08 20.42
CA LYS A 495 4.48 -23.61 21.08
C LYS A 495 5.73 -23.12 20.36
N TRP A 496 6.70 -22.65 21.13
CA TRP A 496 7.97 -22.08 20.68
C TRP A 496 9.13 -22.92 21.22
N LEU A 497 10.33 -22.68 20.67
CA LEU A 497 11.58 -23.23 21.22
C LEU A 497 11.80 -22.75 22.67
N GLU A 498 12.32 -23.63 23.52
CA GLU A 498 12.56 -23.39 24.94
C GLU A 498 14.02 -23.73 25.29
N PRO A 499 14.58 -23.17 26.38
CA PRO A 499 13.95 -22.24 27.33
C PRO A 499 13.82 -20.81 26.78
N SER A 500 12.86 -20.02 27.29
CA SER A 500 12.80 -18.58 26.99
C SER A 500 13.96 -17.83 27.64
N THR A 501 14.44 -16.77 26.97
CA THR A 501 15.46 -15.86 27.54
C THR A 501 15.00 -15.27 28.87
N GLU A 502 13.74 -14.85 28.97
CA GLU A 502 13.13 -14.35 30.22
C GLU A 502 13.24 -15.38 31.37
N LYS A 503 12.94 -16.65 31.11
CA LYS A 503 13.00 -17.71 32.13
C LYS A 503 14.42 -17.93 32.64
N GLU A 504 15.39 -17.91 31.73
CA GLU A 504 16.82 -18.07 32.08
C GLU A 504 17.36 -16.87 32.87
N LEU A 505 16.90 -15.66 32.54
CA LEU A 505 17.20 -14.46 33.33
C LEU A 505 16.58 -14.52 34.73
N LEU A 506 15.33 -14.96 34.85
CA LEU A 506 14.69 -15.17 36.16
C LEU A 506 15.42 -16.23 36.99
N ARG A 507 15.93 -17.30 36.36
CA ARG A 507 16.76 -18.31 37.02
C ARG A 507 18.07 -17.70 37.53
N ALA A 508 18.79 -16.96 36.69
CA ALA A 508 20.03 -16.28 37.10
C ALA A 508 19.79 -15.25 38.22
N LYS A 509 18.66 -14.53 38.18
CA LYS A 509 18.24 -13.62 39.25
C LYS A 509 18.02 -14.36 40.57
N ALA A 510 17.34 -15.51 40.54
CA ALA A 510 17.07 -16.30 41.74
C ALA A 510 18.36 -16.88 42.35
N GLU A 511 19.37 -17.15 41.52
CA GLU A 511 20.69 -17.63 41.91
C GLU A 511 21.66 -16.50 42.31
N ASP A 512 21.26 -15.23 42.16
CA ASP A 512 22.08 -14.01 42.41
C ASP A 512 23.43 -14.02 41.68
N ILE A 513 23.43 -14.47 40.41
CA ILE A 513 24.64 -14.52 39.58
C ILE A 513 24.61 -13.46 38.46
N PRO A 514 25.77 -12.90 38.07
CA PRO A 514 25.85 -12.01 36.91
C PRO A 514 25.55 -12.76 35.60
N VAL A 515 25.07 -12.04 34.60
CA VAL A 515 24.68 -12.58 33.29
C VAL A 515 25.42 -11.86 32.18
N VAL A 516 25.99 -12.64 31.27
CA VAL A 516 26.47 -12.17 29.96
C VAL A 516 25.48 -12.66 28.92
N LEU A 517 24.74 -11.75 28.30
CA LEU A 517 23.74 -12.10 27.30
C LEU A 517 24.27 -11.80 25.89
N SER A 518 24.43 -12.84 25.08
CA SER A 518 25.01 -12.77 23.73
C SER A 518 23.95 -13.00 22.65
N PRO A 519 23.60 -12.00 21.82
CA PRO A 519 22.70 -12.19 20.68
C PRO A 519 23.41 -12.98 19.57
N VAL A 520 23.16 -14.29 19.48
CA VAL A 520 23.92 -15.21 18.59
C VAL A 520 23.28 -15.39 17.21
N SER A 521 22.01 -14.98 17.03
CA SER A 521 21.27 -15.14 15.77
C SER A 521 21.22 -13.87 14.91
N PHE A 522 21.91 -12.79 15.31
CA PHE A 522 21.90 -11.51 14.61
C PHE A 522 23.28 -10.87 14.56
N VAL A 523 23.60 -10.20 13.45
CA VAL A 523 24.91 -9.59 13.19
C VAL A 523 24.91 -8.07 13.28
N SER A 524 23.76 -7.44 13.50
CA SER A 524 23.60 -5.98 13.56
C SER A 524 22.61 -5.61 14.65
N GLU A 525 22.73 -4.42 15.23
CA GLU A 525 21.73 -3.96 16.21
C GLU A 525 20.37 -3.71 15.54
N HIS A 526 19.28 -4.03 16.26
CA HIS A 526 17.90 -3.79 15.86
C HIS A 526 16.99 -3.68 17.08
N SER A 527 15.67 -3.61 16.88
CA SER A 527 14.71 -3.45 17.98
C SER A 527 14.77 -4.56 19.04
N GLU A 528 15.09 -5.79 18.68
CA GLU A 528 15.15 -6.87 19.68
C GLU A 528 16.41 -6.72 20.55
N THR A 529 17.53 -6.25 20.02
CA THR A 529 18.73 -6.02 20.84
C THR A 529 18.61 -4.75 21.67
N LEU A 530 18.17 -3.64 21.06
CA LEU A 530 18.17 -2.34 21.71
C LEU A 530 16.97 -2.08 22.64
N VAL A 531 15.86 -2.80 22.45
CA VAL A 531 14.67 -2.66 23.31
C VAL A 531 14.45 -3.93 24.13
N GLU A 532 14.28 -5.08 23.48
CA GLU A 532 13.96 -6.31 24.21
C GLU A 532 15.13 -6.74 25.12
N LEU A 533 16.38 -6.74 24.64
CA LEU A 533 17.53 -7.07 25.49
C LEU A 533 17.92 -5.91 26.44
N ASP A 534 18.17 -4.72 25.89
CA ASP A 534 18.76 -3.60 26.64
C ASP A 534 17.78 -2.86 27.59
N ILE A 535 16.47 -2.99 27.39
CA ILE A 535 15.45 -2.34 28.21
C ILE A 535 14.63 -3.40 28.96
N GLU A 536 13.91 -4.27 28.25
CA GLU A 536 12.95 -5.19 28.86
C GLU A 536 13.64 -6.28 29.70
N TYR A 537 14.60 -6.99 29.12
CA TYR A 537 15.30 -8.09 29.78
C TYR A 537 16.34 -7.63 30.79
N LYS A 538 17.04 -6.52 30.51
CA LYS A 538 17.93 -5.89 31.48
C LYS A 538 17.20 -5.56 32.78
N ALA A 539 15.94 -5.10 32.72
CA ALA A 539 15.14 -4.78 33.90
C ALA A 539 14.78 -6.00 34.77
N ILE A 540 14.93 -7.23 34.27
CA ILE A 540 14.71 -8.46 35.05
C ILE A 540 15.85 -8.66 36.04
N ILE A 541 17.09 -8.42 35.61
CA ILE A 541 18.31 -8.63 36.38
C ILE A 541 18.63 -7.38 37.22
N LYS A 542 19.35 -7.58 38.33
CA LYS A 542 19.82 -6.49 39.20
C LYS A 542 20.80 -5.58 38.45
N ASP A 543 20.75 -4.28 38.73
CA ASP A 543 21.70 -3.31 38.16
C ASP A 543 23.16 -3.71 38.44
N GLY A 544 23.99 -3.57 37.41
CA GLY A 544 25.39 -3.99 37.44
C GLY A 544 25.63 -5.47 37.19
N TYR A 545 24.61 -6.33 37.21
CA TYR A 545 24.76 -7.79 36.97
C TYR A 545 24.47 -8.20 35.53
N TYR A 546 24.05 -7.26 34.68
CA TYR A 546 23.65 -7.55 33.31
C TYR A 546 24.63 -6.96 32.30
N PHE A 547 25.20 -7.82 31.46
CA PHE A 547 26.19 -7.48 30.44
C PHE A 547 25.72 -7.98 29.08
N ARG A 548 25.19 -7.09 28.23
CA ARG A 548 24.84 -7.45 26.86
C ARG A 548 26.07 -7.37 25.95
N VAL A 549 26.36 -8.47 25.25
CA VAL A 549 27.36 -8.50 24.17
C VAL A 549 26.81 -7.72 22.98
N LEU A 550 27.63 -6.87 22.38
CA LEU A 550 27.28 -6.17 21.14
C LEU A 550 27.14 -7.16 19.98
N THR A 551 26.30 -6.82 19.01
CA THR A 551 26.27 -7.52 17.72
C THR A 551 27.57 -7.28 16.95
N LEU A 552 27.92 -8.21 16.07
CA LEU A 552 29.20 -8.18 15.33
C LEU A 552 29.40 -6.87 14.53
N SER A 553 28.31 -6.29 14.01
CA SER A 553 28.33 -5.04 13.24
C SER A 553 29.40 -5.08 12.15
N THR A 554 30.41 -4.22 12.19
CA THR A 554 31.53 -4.19 11.24
C THR A 554 32.82 -4.78 11.82
N ASP A 555 32.70 -5.79 12.71
CA ASP A 555 33.87 -6.50 13.24
C ASP A 555 34.75 -7.03 12.10
N PHE A 556 36.07 -6.88 12.26
CA PHE A 556 37.04 -7.19 11.22
C PHE A 556 36.99 -8.66 10.78
N LEU A 557 36.87 -9.59 11.73
CA LEU A 557 36.80 -11.03 11.41
C LEU A 557 35.46 -11.36 10.77
N PHE A 558 34.38 -10.71 11.20
CA PHE A 558 33.08 -10.87 10.55
C PHE A 558 33.09 -10.37 9.09
N ILE A 559 33.62 -9.18 8.81
CA ILE A 559 33.74 -8.68 7.44
C ILE A 559 34.65 -9.59 6.59
N LYS A 560 35.74 -10.10 7.17
CA LYS A 560 36.59 -11.09 6.52
C LYS A 560 35.83 -12.37 6.17
N CYS A 561 35.03 -12.92 7.10
CA CYS A 561 34.15 -14.07 6.83
C CYS A 561 33.26 -13.83 5.62
N LEU A 562 32.55 -12.69 5.58
CA LEU A 562 31.67 -12.35 4.47
C LEU A 562 32.43 -12.22 3.14
N ALA A 563 33.61 -11.62 3.16
CA ALA A 563 34.46 -11.50 1.98
C ALA A 563 34.93 -12.87 1.47
N ASP A 564 35.43 -13.72 2.36
CA ASP A 564 35.91 -15.06 2.02
C ASP A 564 34.79 -15.94 1.43
N LEU A 565 33.57 -15.83 1.95
CA LEU A 565 32.38 -16.50 1.40
C LEU A 565 32.01 -16.02 -0.01
N CYS A 566 32.24 -14.74 -0.32
CA CYS A 566 31.98 -14.19 -1.64
C CYS A 566 33.08 -14.56 -2.65
N ILE A 567 34.33 -14.64 -2.22
CA ILE A 567 35.47 -15.03 -3.08
C ILE A 567 35.42 -16.53 -3.37
N ASN A 568 35.18 -17.34 -2.33
CA ASN A 568 35.14 -18.80 -2.41
C ASN A 568 33.78 -19.31 -1.91
N PRO A 569 32.70 -19.12 -2.69
CA PRO A 569 31.39 -19.61 -2.31
C PRO A 569 31.40 -21.14 -2.20
N PRO A 570 30.87 -21.70 -1.08
CA PRO A 570 30.95 -23.13 -0.76
C PRO A 570 30.13 -24.03 -1.68
#